data_AF-A0A0V0GKV5-F1
#
_entry.id   AF-A0A0V0GKV5-F1
#
_cell.length_a   1.000
_cell.length_b   1.000
_cell.length_c   1.000
_cell.angle_alpha   90.00
_cell.angle_beta   90.00
_cell.angle_gamma   90.00
#
_symmetry.space_group_name_H-M   'P 1'
#
loop_
_entity.id
_entity.type
_entity.pdbx_description
1 polymer ?
#
loop_
_entity_poly.entity_id
_entity_poly.type
_entity_poly.pdbx_seq_one_letter_code
_entity_poly.pdbx_strand_id
1 'polypeptide(L)'
;MDFLPDAIVPCILVYVTNAKDVASASCVSKRWKESIPYLNKLVFTRNIFDDVKRFSPDDIIGHMVSSINKLEELVVYCPFSGSGLASWLSLAGHSLRKLELKMDDNLVDMNSCSRKLD
;
A
#
# COMPACT_ATOMS: atom_id res chain seq x y z
N MET A 1 -17.82 -15.16 -22.84
CA MET A 1 -16.84 -14.06 -22.71
C MET A 1 -15.64 -14.46 -23.51
N ASP A 2 -15.32 -13.69 -24.55
CA ASP A 2 -14.15 -13.89 -25.39
C ASP A 2 -12.89 -13.97 -24.52
N PHE A 3 -12.06 -14.98 -24.76
CA PHE A 3 -10.94 -15.35 -23.91
C PHE A 3 -9.89 -14.22 -23.95
N LEU A 4 -9.73 -13.48 -22.84
CA LEU A 4 -8.65 -12.50 -22.73
C LEU A 4 -7.33 -13.26 -22.69
N PRO A 5 -6.38 -13.01 -23.61
CA PRO A 5 -5.08 -13.65 -23.56
C PRO A 5 -4.34 -13.34 -22.25
N ASP A 6 -3.74 -14.35 -21.65
CA ASP A 6 -3.03 -14.24 -20.37
C ASP A 6 -1.86 -13.23 -20.38
N ALA A 7 -1.36 -12.91 -21.57
CA ALA A 7 -0.32 -11.91 -21.79
C ALA A 7 -0.83 -10.47 -21.60
N ILE A 8 -2.14 -10.23 -21.69
CA ILE A 8 -2.73 -8.89 -21.55
C ILE A 8 -2.94 -8.53 -20.07
N VAL A 9 -3.11 -9.52 -19.20
CA VAL A 9 -3.36 -9.29 -17.76
C VAL A 9 -2.27 -8.40 -17.11
N PRO A 10 -0.96 -8.66 -17.29
CA PRO A 10 0.09 -7.76 -16.79
C PRO A 10 0.02 -6.35 -17.39
N CYS A 11 -0.33 -6.23 -18.68
CA CYS A 11 -0.46 -4.94 -19.36
C CYS A 11 -1.59 -4.09 -18.79
N ILE A 12 -2.66 -4.71 -18.31
CA ILE A 12 -3.76 -4.01 -17.62
C ILE A 12 -3.32 -3.65 -16.19
N LEU A 13 -2.76 -4.63 -15.47
CA LEU A 13 -2.45 -4.49 -14.06
C LEU A 13 -1.43 -3.39 -13.76
N VAL A 14 -0.50 -3.10 -14.66
CA VAL A 14 0.47 -1.99 -14.47
C VAL A 14 -0.22 -0.63 -14.25
N TYR A 15 -1.45 -0.45 -14.72
CA TYR A 15 -2.25 0.76 -14.52
C TYR A 15 -3.14 0.68 -13.27
N VAL A 16 -3.33 -0.51 -12.69
CA VAL A 16 -4.10 -0.75 -11.47
C VAL A 16 -3.20 -0.49 -10.27
N THR A 17 -3.19 0.77 -9.83
CA THR A 17 -2.26 1.25 -8.80
C THR A 17 -2.92 1.47 -7.44
N ASN A 18 -4.23 1.65 -7.41
CA ASN A 18 -4.98 1.81 -6.17
C ASN A 18 -5.04 0.48 -5.41
N ALA A 19 -4.69 0.49 -4.13
CA ALA A 19 -4.63 -0.72 -3.31
C ALA A 19 -5.97 -1.47 -3.23
N LYS A 20 -7.12 -0.78 -3.25
CA LYS A 20 -8.45 -1.41 -3.24
C LYS A 20 -8.72 -2.16 -4.54
N ASP A 21 -8.30 -1.58 -5.66
CA ASP A 21 -8.44 -2.17 -6.98
C ASP A 21 -7.48 -3.36 -7.15
N VAL A 22 -6.24 -3.23 -6.66
CA VAL A 22 -5.26 -4.33 -6.62
C VAL A 22 -5.78 -5.52 -5.81
N ALA A 23 -6.37 -5.27 -4.63
CA ALA A 23 -6.97 -6.32 -3.81
C ALA A 23 -8.13 -7.00 -4.56
N SER A 24 -9.01 -6.23 -5.19
CA SER A 24 -10.14 -6.75 -5.96
C SER A 24 -9.67 -7.56 -7.18
N ALA A 25 -8.66 -7.04 -7.89
CA ALA A 25 -8.02 -7.67 -9.04
C ALA A 25 -7.41 -9.04 -8.67
N SER A 26 -6.81 -9.16 -7.49
CA SER A 26 -6.26 -10.43 -7.00
C SER A 26 -7.30 -11.55 -6.84
N CYS A 27 -8.59 -11.20 -6.77
CA CYS A 27 -9.70 -12.13 -6.62
C CYS A 27 -10.39 -12.48 -7.96
N VAL A 28 -10.01 -11.85 -9.08
CA VAL A 28 -10.66 -12.06 -10.38
C VAL A 28 -10.36 -13.44 -10.95
N SER A 29 -9.08 -13.83 -10.97
CA SER A 29 -8.66 -15.17 -11.36
C SER A 29 -7.26 -15.49 -10.84
N LYS A 30 -6.86 -16.76 -10.92
CA LYS A 30 -5.50 -17.20 -10.58
C LYS A 30 -4.43 -16.40 -11.33
N ARG A 31 -4.66 -16.12 -12.62
CA ARG A 31 -3.71 -15.38 -13.45
C ARG A 31 -3.52 -13.93 -13.01
N TRP A 32 -4.59 -13.26 -12.59
CA TRP A 32 -4.53 -11.91 -12.04
C TRP A 32 -3.77 -11.89 -10.71
N LYS A 33 -4.08 -12.84 -9.81
CA LYS A 33 -3.36 -13.02 -8.55
C LYS A 33 -1.86 -13.23 -8.75
N GLU A 34 -1.48 -14.09 -9.69
CA GLU A 34 -0.08 -14.38 -10.04
C GLU A 34 0.63 -13.19 -10.72
N SER A 35 -0.12 -12.17 -11.15
CA SER A 35 0.44 -10.99 -11.78
C SER A 35 0.69 -9.83 -10.81
N ILE A 36 0.13 -9.88 -9.58
CA ILE A 36 0.34 -8.88 -8.52
C ILE A 36 1.83 -8.62 -8.22
N PRO A 37 2.71 -9.65 -8.17
CA PRO A 37 4.12 -9.42 -7.86
C PRO A 37 4.89 -8.53 -8.84
N TYR A 38 4.34 -8.31 -10.05
CA TYR A 38 4.95 -7.49 -11.10
C TYR A 38 4.46 -6.03 -11.11
N LEU A 39 3.56 -5.66 -10.20
CA LEU A 39 3.21 -4.27 -9.99
C LEU A 39 4.45 -3.50 -9.53
N ASN A 40 4.58 -2.24 -9.95
CA ASN A 40 5.67 -1.37 -9.54
C ASN A 40 5.19 -0.17 -8.73
N LYS A 41 3.87 0.01 -8.57
CA LYS A 41 3.27 1.16 -7.92
C LYS A 41 2.08 0.75 -7.07
N LEU A 42 2.00 1.30 -5.86
CA LEU A 42 0.90 1.08 -4.94
C LEU A 42 0.46 2.39 -4.28
N VAL A 43 -0.85 2.63 -4.29
CA VAL A 43 -1.47 3.86 -3.79
C VAL A 43 -2.55 3.53 -2.77
N PHE A 44 -2.34 3.95 -1.53
CA PHE A 44 -3.32 3.88 -0.45
C PHE A 44 -4.00 5.23 -0.29
N THR A 45 -5.28 5.29 -0.65
CA THR A 45 -6.09 6.50 -0.50
C THR A 45 -6.55 6.70 0.93
N ARG A 46 -6.89 7.95 1.31
CA ARG A 46 -7.22 8.33 2.70
C ARG A 46 -8.26 7.43 3.37
N ASN A 47 -9.33 7.11 2.64
CA ASN A 47 -10.52 6.43 3.18
C ASN A 47 -10.54 4.92 2.88
N ILE A 48 -9.39 4.34 2.47
CA ILE A 48 -9.35 2.95 2.02
C ILE A 48 -9.74 1.94 3.11
N PHE A 49 -9.58 2.31 4.38
CA PHE A 49 -9.84 1.46 5.54
C PHE A 49 -11.11 1.82 6.32
N ASP A 50 -11.92 2.79 5.88
CA ASP A 50 -13.12 3.23 6.61
C ASP A 50 -14.10 2.07 6.87
N ASP A 51 -14.19 1.13 5.92
CA ASP A 51 -15.04 -0.07 6.00
C ASP A 51 -14.34 -1.26 6.70
N VAL A 52 -13.05 -1.15 7.01
CA VAL A 52 -12.20 -2.26 7.47
C VAL A 52 -11.81 -2.07 8.93
N LYS A 53 -12.69 -2.50 9.85
CA LYS A 53 -12.48 -2.34 11.31
C LYS A 53 -11.72 -3.48 11.99
N ARG A 54 -11.54 -4.62 11.30
CA ARG A 54 -10.99 -5.85 11.91
C ARG A 54 -9.48 -5.99 11.82
N PHE A 55 -8.82 -5.23 10.95
CA PHE A 55 -7.40 -5.38 10.64
C PHE A 55 -6.70 -4.04 10.81
N SER A 56 -5.46 -4.09 11.29
CA SER A 56 -4.61 -2.91 11.32
C SER A 56 -4.33 -2.45 9.88
N PRO A 57 -4.47 -1.14 9.57
CA PRO A 57 -3.96 -0.56 8.32
C PRO A 57 -2.52 -0.99 8.03
N ASP A 58 -1.69 -1.07 9.07
CA ASP A 58 -0.28 -1.40 8.89
C ASP A 58 -0.03 -2.84 8.45
N ASP A 59 -0.85 -3.77 8.94
CA ASP A 59 -0.76 -5.18 8.58
C ASP A 59 -1.18 -5.37 7.11
N ILE A 60 -2.23 -4.68 6.69
CA ILE A 60 -2.71 -4.74 5.30
C ILE A 60 -1.67 -4.13 4.35
N ILE A 61 -1.16 -2.93 4.67
CA ILE A 61 -0.15 -2.27 3.85
C ILE A 61 1.10 -3.16 3.77
N GLY A 62 1.56 -3.69 4.90
CA GLY A 62 2.72 -4.58 4.95
C GLY A 62 2.54 -5.84 4.11
N HIS A 63 1.37 -6.49 4.22
CA HIS A 63 1.04 -7.65 3.39
C HIS A 63 1.07 -7.31 1.91
N MET A 64 0.44 -6.21 1.49
CA MET A 64 0.43 -5.79 0.08
C MET A 64 1.83 -5.43 -0.42
N VAL A 65 2.62 -4.70 0.36
CA VAL A 65 4.02 -4.37 0.03
C VAL A 65 4.85 -5.64 -0.13
N SER A 66 4.72 -6.61 0.78
CA SER A 66 5.44 -7.89 0.70
C SER A 66 5.06 -8.75 -0.50
N SER A 67 3.86 -8.55 -1.06
CA SER A 67 3.37 -9.31 -2.22
C SER A 67 3.95 -8.84 -3.56
N ILE A 68 4.68 -7.71 -3.56
CA ILE A 68 5.25 -7.08 -4.74
C ILE A 68 6.77 -7.24 -4.73
N ASN A 69 7.33 -7.78 -5.82
CA ASN A 69 8.76 -8.10 -5.88
C ASN A 69 9.65 -6.86 -6.02
N LYS A 70 9.20 -5.86 -6.79
CA LYS A 70 9.99 -4.66 -7.10
C LYS A 70 9.10 -3.42 -7.09
N LEU A 71 8.71 -3.00 -5.89
CA LEU A 71 7.89 -1.82 -5.70
C LEU A 71 8.74 -0.57 -5.90
N GLU A 72 8.48 0.19 -6.97
CA GLU A 72 9.22 1.41 -7.29
C GLU A 72 8.53 2.66 -6.72
N GLU A 73 7.20 2.68 -6.60
CA GLU A 73 6.45 3.81 -6.07
C GLU A 73 5.47 3.38 -4.98
N LEU A 74 5.61 3.94 -3.78
CA LEU A 74 4.66 3.77 -2.67
C LEU A 74 4.07 5.13 -2.29
N VAL A 75 2.75 5.23 -2.36
CA VAL A 75 1.99 6.43 -1.97
C VAL A 75 1.01 6.05 -0.86
N VAL A 76 1.12 6.71 0.30
CA VAL A 76 0.30 6.43 1.48
C VAL A 76 -0.34 7.73 1.98
N TYR A 77 -1.67 7.80 1.84
CA TYR A 77 -2.49 8.93 2.32
C TYR A 77 -3.43 8.56 3.46
N CYS A 78 -3.49 7.28 3.83
CA CYS A 78 -4.24 6.80 4.98
C CYS A 78 -3.37 6.85 6.26
N PRO A 79 -3.98 6.79 7.46
CA PRO A 79 -3.23 6.70 8.72
C PRO A 79 -2.32 5.47 8.78
N PHE A 80 -1.12 5.65 9.35
CA PHE A 80 -0.13 4.59 9.55
C PHE A 80 0.70 4.84 10.82
N SER A 81 1.35 3.80 11.36
CA SER A 81 2.32 3.95 12.45
C SER A 81 3.77 4.07 11.95
N GLY A 82 4.64 4.68 12.76
CA GLY A 82 6.08 4.73 12.46
C GLY A 82 6.72 3.34 12.38
N SER A 83 6.27 2.38 13.20
CA SER A 83 6.68 0.97 13.12
C SER A 83 6.21 0.28 11.83
N GLY A 84 4.99 0.58 11.38
CA GLY A 84 4.46 0.09 10.10
C GLY A 84 5.33 0.57 8.96
N LEU A 85 5.59 1.89 8.88
CA LEU A 85 6.46 2.47 7.86
C LEU A 85 7.86 1.84 7.86
N ALA A 86 8.49 1.70 9.04
CA ALA A 86 9.80 1.07 9.15
C ALA A 86 9.81 -0.38 8.63
N SER A 87 8.74 -1.15 8.91
CA SER A 87 8.57 -2.51 8.41
C SER A 87 8.47 -2.56 6.89
N TRP A 88 7.62 -1.72 6.28
CA TRP A 88 7.45 -1.71 4.82
C TRP A 88 8.71 -1.26 4.09
N LEU A 89 9.45 -0.30 4.64
CA LEU A 89 10.74 0.13 4.10
C LEU A 89 11.81 -0.95 4.22
N SER A 90 11.76 -1.78 5.27
CA SER A 90 12.64 -2.95 5.36
C SER A 90 12.35 -3.98 4.28
N LEU A 91 11.08 -4.13 3.87
CA LEU A 91 10.66 -5.04 2.81
C LEU A 91 10.97 -4.52 1.40
N ALA A 92 10.60 -3.27 1.10
CA ALA A 92 10.62 -2.74 -0.27
C ALA A 92 11.62 -1.59 -0.49
N GLY A 93 12.28 -1.08 0.56
CA GLY A 93 13.12 0.11 0.47
C GLY A 93 14.29 -0.01 -0.52
N HIS A 94 14.76 -1.23 -0.79
CA HIS A 94 15.82 -1.48 -1.77
C HIS A 94 15.38 -1.29 -3.23
N SER A 95 14.08 -1.39 -3.53
CA SER A 95 13.53 -1.20 -4.89
C SER A 95 12.79 0.13 -5.06
N LEU A 96 12.47 0.81 -3.94
CA LEU A 96 11.69 2.03 -3.92
C LEU A 96 12.45 3.21 -4.53
N ARG A 97 11.81 3.88 -5.50
CA ARG A 97 12.30 5.09 -6.18
C ARG A 97 11.54 6.34 -5.74
N LYS A 98 10.26 6.18 -5.40
CA LYS A 98 9.40 7.25 -4.90
C LYS A 98 8.65 6.77 -3.67
N LEU A 99 8.79 7.53 -2.58
CA LEU A 99 7.96 7.41 -1.39
C LEU A 99 7.19 8.71 -1.23
N GLU A 100 5.87 8.62 -1.16
CA GLU A 100 5.01 9.76 -0.88
C GLU A 100 4.13 9.45 0.31
N LEU A 101 4.25 10.26 1.36
CA LEU A 101 3.48 10.11 2.59
C LEU A 101 2.69 11.39 2.80
N LYS A 102 1.39 11.25 3.03
CA LYS A 102 0.59 12.35 3.56
C LYS A 102 0.21 12.01 4.99
N MET A 103 0.88 12.69 5.91
CA MET A 103 0.50 12.70 7.31
C MET A 103 -0.63 13.71 7.45
N ASP A 104 -1.85 13.28 7.79
CA ASP A 104 -2.88 14.24 8.17
C ASP A 104 -2.50 14.86 9.52
N ASP A 105 -2.55 16.20 9.61
CA ASP A 105 -2.04 17.07 10.69
C ASP A 105 -2.62 16.82 12.10
N ASN A 106 -3.49 15.83 12.29
CA ASN A 106 -4.16 15.57 13.57
C ASN A 106 -3.24 14.96 14.66
N LEU A 107 -1.93 14.82 14.39
CA LEU A 107 -0.93 14.31 15.34
C LEU A 107 -0.08 15.40 16.02
N VAL A 108 -0.24 16.68 15.67
CA VAL A 108 0.59 17.75 16.26
C VAL A 108 0.17 18.12 17.70
N ASP A 109 -1.03 17.72 18.16
CA ASP A 109 -1.51 18.05 19.51
C ASP A 109 -1.06 17.09 20.64
N MET A 110 -0.28 16.05 20.34
CA MET A 110 0.18 15.07 21.36
C MET A 110 1.65 15.24 21.79
N ASN A 111 2.29 16.38 21.48
CA ASN A 111 3.68 16.63 21.91
C ASN A 111 3.90 17.96 22.67
N SER A 112 2.84 18.58 23.22
CA SER A 112 2.94 19.80 24.03
C SER A 112 3.03 19.55 25.56
N CYS A 113 2.99 18.30 26.03
CA CYS A 113 3.09 17.97 27.46
C CYS A 113 4.33 17.11 27.76
N SER A 114 5.52 17.73 27.82
CA SER A 114 6.62 17.35 28.75
C SER A 114 7.86 18.22 28.49
N ARG A 115 7.85 19.45 29.02
CA ARG A 115 9.07 20.14 29.49
C ARG A 115 8.69 21.36 30.33
N LYS A 116 8.37 21.11 31.60
CA LYS A 116 8.67 22.04 32.69
C LYS A 116 9.50 21.28 33.71
N LEU A 117 10.80 21.56 33.70
CA LEU A 117 11.66 21.38 34.86
C LEU A 117 11.75 22.77 35.49
N ASP A 118 11.09 22.92 36.64
CA ASP A 118 11.49 23.86 37.70
C ASP A 118 12.14 23.00 38.80
#